data_AF-A0A4U1ETE6-F1
#
_entry.id   AF-A0A4U1ETE6-F1
#
_cell.length_a   1.000
_cell.length_b   1.000
_cell.length_c   1.000
_cell.angle_alpha   90.00
_cell.angle_beta   90.00
_cell.angle_gamma   90.00
#
_symmetry.space_group_name_H-M   'P 1'
#
loop_
_entity.id
_entity.type
_entity.pdbx_description
1 polymer ?
#
loop_
_entity_poly.entity_id
_entity_poly.type
_entity_poly.pdbx_seq_one_letter_code
_entity_poly.pdbx_strand_id
1 'polypeptide(L)'
;MNVLVQNCKIYNDASCDISADGQLLAAFIPSSQRGFPDEGILAVYSLAPHNLGEMLYTKRFGPNAISVSLSPMGRYVMVGLASRRILLHPSTEHMVAQVFRLQQAHGGETSM
;
A
#
# COMPACT_ATOMS: atom_id res chain seq x y z
N MET A 1 0.61 19.81 10.83
CA MET A 1 -0.14 18.84 11.66
C MET A 1 0.51 17.49 11.43
N ASN A 2 0.82 16.73 12.48
CA ASN A 2 1.55 15.47 12.35
C ASN A 2 0.59 14.30 12.56
N VAL A 3 0.70 13.25 11.76
CA VAL A 3 -0.10 12.03 11.89
C VAL A 3 0.73 10.96 12.58
N LEU A 4 0.21 10.41 13.68
CA LEU A 4 0.82 9.27 14.36
C LEU A 4 0.10 8.00 13.91
N VAL A 5 0.77 7.21 13.07
CA VAL A 5 0.30 5.87 12.67
C VAL A 5 0.85 4.82 13.62
N GLN A 6 0.00 3.94 14.15
CA GLN A 6 0.40 2.93 15.13
C GLN A 6 1.35 1.87 14.56
N ASN A 7 1.23 1.58 13.26
CA ASN A 7 2.04 0.58 12.57
C ASN A 7 2.41 1.14 11.21
N CYS A 8 3.71 1.26 10.93
CA CYS A 8 4.20 1.74 9.65
C CYS A 8 5.54 1.07 9.32
N LYS A 9 5.70 0.65 8.06
CA LYS A 9 6.95 0.09 7.54
C LYS A 9 7.35 0.85 6.28
N ILE A 10 8.08 1.95 6.48
CA ILE A 10 8.68 2.73 5.40
C ILE A 10 10.07 2.13 5.14
N TYR A 11 10.20 1.39 4.04
CA TYR A 11 11.48 0.79 3.64
C TYR A 11 12.34 1.75 2.82
N ASN A 12 11.67 2.60 2.03
CA ASN A 12 12.26 3.62 1.17
C ASN A 12 11.22 4.73 0.89
N ASP A 13 11.64 5.79 0.21
CA ASP A 13 10.77 6.87 -0.25
C ASP A 13 9.64 6.39 -1.18
N ALA A 14 9.90 5.38 -2.02
CA ALA A 14 8.90 4.79 -2.92
C ALA A 14 7.82 3.92 -2.20
N SER A 15 8.02 3.59 -0.92
CA SER A 15 7.12 2.72 -0.13
C SER A 15 6.00 3.48 0.58
N CYS A 16 5.96 4.80 0.40
CA CYS A 16 4.89 5.67 0.84
C CYS A 16 4.58 6.73 -0.22
N ASP A 17 3.34 7.20 -0.26
CA ASP A 17 2.93 8.31 -1.13
C ASP A 17 1.83 9.15 -0.47
N ILE A 18 1.75 10.43 -0.82
CA ILE A 18 0.71 11.35 -0.35
C ILE A 18 -0.08 11.81 -1.58
N SER A 19 -1.41 11.76 -1.52
CA SER A 19 -2.23 12.25 -2.63
C SER A 19 -2.01 13.74 -2.89
N ALA A 20 -2.19 14.19 -4.12
CA ALA A 20 -1.94 15.58 -4.51
C ALA A 20 -2.80 16.61 -3.76
N ASP A 21 -3.99 16.21 -3.30
CA ASP A 21 -4.88 17.02 -2.46
C ASP A 21 -4.50 16.99 -0.96
N GLY A 22 -3.46 16.24 -0.60
CA GLY A 22 -2.98 16.07 0.76
C GLY A 22 -3.96 15.37 1.69
N GLN A 23 -4.99 14.68 1.16
CA GLN A 23 -6.03 14.03 1.95
C GLN A 23 -5.75 12.56 2.26
N LEU A 24 -4.81 11.91 1.57
CA LEU A 24 -4.51 10.49 1.73
C LEU A 24 -3.00 10.26 1.90
N LEU A 25 -2.66 9.30 2.75
CA LEU A 25 -1.32 8.73 2.89
C LEU A 25 -1.38 7.24 2.58
N ALA A 26 -0.71 6.79 1.54
CA ALA A 26 -0.48 5.37 1.29
C ALA A 26 0.86 4.93 1.86
N ALA A 27 0.90 3.80 2.56
CA ALA A 27 2.14 3.22 3.08
C ALA A 27 1.99 1.70 3.26
N PHE A 28 3.11 0.98 3.26
CA PHE A 28 3.12 -0.41 3.70
C PHE A 28 3.22 -0.51 5.23
N ILE A 29 2.51 -1.46 5.81
CA ILE A 29 2.51 -1.75 7.25
C ILE A 29 2.87 -3.22 7.48
N PRO A 30 3.51 -3.56 8.61
CA PRO A 30 3.83 -4.95 8.93
C PRO A 30 2.55 -5.75 9.23
N SER A 31 2.45 -6.98 8.73
CA SER A 31 1.43 -7.92 9.17
C SER A 31 1.65 -8.28 10.64
N SER A 32 0.59 -8.22 11.45
CA SER A 32 0.61 -8.56 12.89
C SER A 32 0.67 -10.07 13.16
N GLN A 33 0.68 -10.92 12.13
CA GLN A 33 0.85 -12.36 12.30
C GLN A 33 2.30 -12.70 12.65
N ARG A 34 2.54 -13.01 13.93
CA ARG A 34 3.79 -13.57 14.43
C ARG A 34 4.14 -14.83 13.63
N GLY A 35 5.22 -14.79 12.85
CA GLY A 35 5.88 -16.00 12.34
C GLY A 35 6.22 -16.01 10.86
N PHE A 36 5.64 -15.14 10.03
CA PHE A 36 6.04 -15.01 8.64
C PHE A 36 6.64 -13.62 8.38
N PRO A 37 7.95 -13.53 8.08
CA PRO A 37 8.50 -12.30 7.55
C PRO A 37 7.82 -12.05 6.19
N ASP A 38 7.45 -10.78 5.95
CA ASP A 38 7.20 -10.23 4.63
C ASP A 38 5.78 -10.29 4.04
N GLU A 39 4.71 -10.35 4.85
CA GLU A 39 3.42 -9.85 4.35
C GLU A 39 3.42 -8.32 4.36
N GLY A 40 3.59 -7.72 3.18
CA GLY A 40 3.42 -6.28 2.99
C GLY A 40 1.94 -5.96 2.88
N ILE A 41 1.37 -5.31 3.90
CA ILE A 41 -0.01 -4.81 3.83
C ILE A 41 0.05 -3.38 3.32
N LEU A 42 -0.59 -3.08 2.20
CA LEU A 42 -0.87 -1.69 1.84
C LEU A 42 -1.96 -1.17 2.77
N ALA A 43 -1.73 0.00 3.36
CA ALA A 43 -2.73 0.78 4.05
C ALA A 43 -2.80 2.19 3.45
N VAL A 44 -4.01 2.71 3.28
CA VAL A 44 -4.25 4.09 2.90
C VAL A 44 -4.99 4.78 4.05
N TYR A 45 -4.35 5.77 4.64
CA TYR A 45 -4.82 6.55 5.77
C TYR A 45 -5.39 7.89 5.33
N SER A 46 -6.39 8.38 6.07
CA SER A 46 -6.85 9.75 5.92
C SER A 46 -5.86 10.75 6.52
N LEU A 47 -5.61 11.82 5.78
CA LEU A 47 -4.96 13.05 6.24
C LEU A 47 -5.96 14.20 6.41
N ALA A 48 -7.25 13.95 6.17
CA ALA A 48 -8.28 14.97 6.31
C ALA A 48 -8.50 15.33 7.80
N PRO A 49 -8.76 16.60 8.15
CA PRO A 49 -8.87 17.01 9.56
C PRO A 49 -9.95 16.28 10.37
N HIS A 50 -11.04 15.87 9.72
CA HIS A 50 -12.21 15.30 10.40
C HIS A 50 -12.06 13.81 10.77
N ASN A 51 -11.12 13.09 10.14
CA ASN A 51 -10.85 11.68 10.41
C ASN A 51 -9.37 11.33 10.28
N LEU A 52 -8.51 12.25 10.68
CA LEU A 52 -7.06 12.14 10.59
C LEU A 52 -6.53 10.82 11.19
N GLY A 53 -5.76 10.07 10.40
CA GLY A 53 -5.15 8.81 10.82
C GLY A 53 -6.07 7.59 10.71
N GLU A 54 -7.34 7.75 10.32
CA GLU A 54 -8.23 6.62 10.04
C GLU A 54 -7.71 5.81 8.84
N MET A 55 -7.68 4.48 8.96
CA MET A 55 -7.30 3.59 7.86
C MET A 55 -8.51 3.33 6.98
N LEU A 56 -8.53 3.97 5.82
CA LEU A 56 -9.67 3.95 4.89
C LEU A 56 -9.66 2.71 4.01
N TYR A 57 -8.47 2.28 3.57
CA TYR A 57 -8.30 1.17 2.65
C TYR A 57 -7.16 0.25 3.09
N THR A 58 -7.30 -1.05 2.85
CA THR A 58 -6.21 -2.00 3.04
C THR A 58 -6.22 -3.11 2.00
N LYS A 59 -5.02 -3.61 1.66
CA LYS A 59 -4.84 -4.77 0.80
C LYS A 59 -3.58 -5.54 1.19
N ARG A 60 -3.71 -6.85 1.35
CA ARG A 60 -2.56 -7.73 1.56
C ARG A 60 -1.81 -8.00 0.25
N PHE A 61 -0.50 -7.89 0.36
CA PHE A 61 0.45 -8.40 -0.63
C PHE A 61 1.41 -9.38 0.04
N GLY A 62 2.07 -10.18 -0.79
CA GLY A 62 3.20 -10.98 -0.35
C GLY A 62 4.48 -10.14 -0.19
N PRO A 63 5.65 -10.79 -0.08
CA PRO A 63 6.97 -10.14 0.12
C PRO A 63 7.41 -9.23 -1.02
N ASN A 64 6.68 -9.23 -2.13
CA ASN A 64 7.10 -8.58 -3.35
C ASN A 64 6.55 -7.16 -3.51
N ALA A 65 5.64 -6.67 -2.67
CA ALA A 65 5.22 -5.28 -2.75
C ALA A 65 6.35 -4.35 -2.27
N ILE A 66 6.82 -3.47 -3.16
CA ILE A 66 8.03 -2.64 -2.93
C ILE A 66 7.80 -1.14 -3.11
N SER A 67 6.77 -0.74 -3.87
CA SER A 67 6.48 0.67 -4.10
C SER A 67 4.98 0.91 -4.19
N VAL A 68 4.57 2.13 -3.89
CA VAL A 68 3.19 2.58 -3.96
C VAL A 68 3.10 3.96 -4.61
N SER A 69 2.04 4.20 -5.37
CA SER A 69 1.71 5.54 -5.84
C SER A 69 0.20 5.75 -5.89
N LEU A 70 -0.24 6.89 -5.40
CA LEU A 70 -1.61 7.36 -5.47
C LEU A 70 -1.81 8.15 -6.76
N SER A 71 -2.93 7.90 -7.45
CA SER A 71 -3.32 8.74 -8.58
C SER A 71 -3.53 10.20 -8.13
N PRO A 72 -3.29 11.20 -9.00
CA PRO A 72 -3.45 12.62 -8.64
C PRO A 72 -4.83 12.99 -8.08
N MET A 73 -5.88 12.25 -8.44
CA MET A 73 -7.25 12.49 -7.97
C MET A 73 -7.66 11.57 -6.80
N GLY A 74 -6.73 10.82 -6.20
CA GLY A 74 -7.01 9.96 -5.04
C GLY A 74 -8.02 8.84 -5.30
N ARG A 75 -8.22 8.42 -6.57
CA ARG A 75 -9.20 7.37 -6.94
C ARG A 75 -8.59 6.00 -7.18
N TYR A 76 -7.28 5.95 -7.41
CA TYR A 76 -6.55 4.73 -7.66
C TYR A 76 -5.26 4.71 -6.85
N VAL A 77 -4.82 3.49 -6.54
CA VAL A 77 -3.51 3.21 -5.97
C VAL A 77 -2.82 2.15 -6.83
N MET A 78 -1.58 2.42 -7.20
CA MET A 78 -0.71 1.47 -7.88
C MET A 78 0.28 0.88 -6.88
N VAL A 79 0.46 -0.43 -6.92
CA VAL A 79 1.47 -1.15 -6.13
C VAL A 79 2.46 -1.79 -7.08
N GLY A 80 3.74 -1.45 -6.95
CA GLY A 80 4.84 -2.06 -7.67
C GLY A 80 5.32 -3.33 -6.98
N LEU A 81 5.58 -4.36 -7.79
CA LEU A 81 5.97 -5.69 -7.34
C LEU A 81 7.39 -6.03 -7.81
N ALA A 82 8.23 -6.50 -6.88
CA ALA A 82 9.52 -7.08 -7.20
C ALA A 82 9.35 -8.37 -8.02
N SER A 83 10.04 -8.46 -9.14
CA SER A 83 10.13 -9.68 -9.94
C SER A 83 10.94 -10.74 -9.20
N ARG A 84 10.36 -11.92 -8.96
CA ARG A 84 11.08 -13.08 -8.44
C ARG A 84 11.89 -13.71 -9.57
N ARG A 85 13.13 -13.27 -9.75
CA ARG A 85 14.09 -13.96 -10.63
C ARG A 85 14.60 -15.24 -9.95
N ILE A 86 13.75 -16.26 -9.83
CA ILE A 86 14.23 -17.61 -9.52
C ILE A 86 14.68 -18.23 -10.84
N LEU A 87 15.98 -18.48 -10.96
CA LEU A 87 16.74 -18.89 -12.15
C LEU A 87 16.34 -20.22 -12.82
N LEU A 88 15.17 -20.78 -12.53
CA LEU A 88 14.82 -22.14 -12.95
C LEU A 88 13.83 -22.22 -14.12
N HIS A 89 13.06 -21.16 -14.41
CA HIS A 89 12.13 -21.15 -15.55
C HIS A 89 12.12 -19.77 -16.23
N PRO A 90 12.39 -19.69 -17.55
CA PRO A 90 12.29 -18.45 -18.31
C PRO A 90 10.81 -18.17 -18.63
N SER A 91 10.02 -17.91 -17.59
CA SER A 91 8.75 -17.21 -17.77
C SER A 91 9.09 -15.73 -17.94
N THR A 92 8.75 -15.15 -19.09
CA THR A 92 8.95 -13.73 -19.37
C THR A 92 7.81 -12.85 -18.85
N GLU A 93 6.72 -13.46 -18.42
CA GLU A 93 5.52 -12.78 -17.93
C GLU A 93 5.49 -12.80 -16.40
N HIS A 94 5.98 -11.72 -15.80
CA HIS A 94 5.86 -11.48 -14.37
C HIS A 94 5.02 -10.23 -14.14
N MET A 95 4.02 -10.34 -13.25
CA MET A 95 3.27 -9.18 -12.80
C MET A 95 4.22 -8.25 -12.03
N VAL A 96 4.44 -7.06 -12.58
CA VAL A 96 5.33 -6.04 -12.02
C VAL A 96 4.58 -4.94 -11.29
N ALA A 97 3.26 -4.85 -11.48
CA ALA A 97 2.42 -3.89 -10.77
C ALA A 97 0.94 -4.31 -10.81
N GLN A 98 0.18 -3.77 -9.86
CA GLN A 98 -1.28 -3.84 -9.83
C GLN A 98 -1.84 -2.45 -9.56
N VAL A 99 -2.97 -2.12 -10.21
CA VAL A 99 -3.69 -0.86 -10.01
C VAL A 99 -5.06 -1.18 -9.44
N PHE A 100 -5.37 -0.61 -8.29
CA PHE A 100 -6.64 -0.79 -7.59
C PHE A 100 -7.44 0.50 -7.59
N ARG A 101 -8.76 0.39 -7.62
CA ARG A 101 -9.67 1.53 -7.52
C ARG A 101 -10.11 1.64 -6.08
N LEU A 102 -9.96 2.83 -5.48
CA LEU A 102 -10.44 3.10 -4.14
C LEU A 102 -11.97 3.26 -4.19
N GLN A 103 -12.72 2.25 -3.74
CA GLN A 103 -14.18 2.21 -3.90
C GLN A 103 -14.93 2.67 -2.66
N GLN A 104 -14.72 2.00 -1.53
CA GLN A 104 -15.43 2.26 -0.28
C GLN A 104 -14.46 2.34 0.89
N ALA A 105 -14.42 3.49 1.56
CA ALA A 105 -13.58 3.73 2.72
C ALA A 105 -14.20 3.04 3.95
N HIS A 106 -13.85 1.78 4.18
CA HIS A 106 -14.35 1.00 5.32
C HIS A 106 -13.26 0.15 6.00
N GLY A 107 -11.98 0.29 5.60
CA GLY A 107 -10.86 -0.46 6.16
C GLY A 107 -11.00 -1.98 6.06
N GLY A 108 -10.85 -2.55 4.86
CA GLY A 108 -10.86 -4.01 4.65
C GLY A 108 -10.36 -4.43 3.26
N GLU A 109 -10.09 -5.72 3.04
CA GLU A 109 -9.56 -6.26 1.75
C GLU A 109 -10.46 -5.97 0.52
N THR A 110 -11.75 -5.72 0.76
CA THR A 110 -12.77 -5.40 -0.25
C THR A 110 -12.89 -3.90 -0.53
N SER A 111 -12.14 -3.07 0.17
CA SER A 111 -12.16 -1.61 0.00
C SER A 111 -11.48 -1.13 -1.29
N MET A 112 -10.68 -2.01 -1.91
CA MET A 112 -9.81 -1.77 -3.09
C MET A 112 -10.11 -2.68 -4.29
#